data_AF-A0A524M186-F1
#
_entry.id   AF-A0A524M186-F1
#
_cell.length_a   1.000
_cell.length_b   1.000
_cell.length_c   1.000
_cell.angle_alpha   90.00
_cell.angle_beta   90.00
_cell.angle_gamma   90.00
#
_symmetry.space_group_name_H-M   'P 1'
#
loop_
_entity.id
_entity.type
_entity.pdbx_description
1 polymer ?
#
loop_
_entity_poly.entity_id
_entity_poly.type
_entity_poly.pdbx_seq_one_letter_code
_entity_poly.pdbx_strand_id
1 'polypeptide(L)'
;MAAYRDDYGYYKPKKPIEVKGGIKAKSKRGGFAQSWWAKRWITTLESFDIGARLTRGKSYARKGQVTSIKIETGLVKAKVQGSNPKPYSVTIKDRTLTGSEWDLLAEKLSL
;
A
#
# COMPACT_ATOMS: atom_id res chain seq x y z
N MET A 1 -1.89 46.79 -28.58
CA MET A 1 -2.14 45.34 -28.72
C MET A 1 -0.90 44.60 -28.22
N ALA A 2 -0.79 44.37 -26.90
CA ALA A 2 0.33 43.63 -26.33
C ALA A 2 0.02 42.12 -26.41
N ALA A 3 0.92 41.36 -27.02
CA ALA A 3 0.78 39.92 -27.19
C ALA A 3 0.87 39.22 -25.82
N TYR A 4 -0.26 38.62 -25.39
CA TYR A 4 -0.26 37.65 -24.30
C TYR A 4 0.54 36.43 -24.74
N ARG A 5 1.69 36.18 -24.12
CA ARG A 5 2.45 34.93 -24.29
C ARG A 5 1.86 33.88 -23.36
N ASP A 6 1.18 32.90 -23.93
CA ASP A 6 0.70 31.70 -23.25
C ASP A 6 1.88 30.79 -22.84
N ASP A 7 2.59 31.14 -21.76
CA ASP A 7 3.60 30.30 -21.13
C ASP A 7 2.96 29.33 -20.13
N TYR A 8 2.06 28.47 -20.61
CA TYR A 8 1.50 27.38 -19.80
C TYR A 8 2.53 26.24 -19.72
N GLY A 9 3.45 26.32 -18.76
CA GLY A 9 4.44 25.28 -18.47
C GLY A 9 3.79 23.93 -18.11
N TYR A 10 3.84 22.97 -19.03
CA TYR A 10 3.30 21.63 -18.83
C TYR A 10 4.04 20.88 -17.70
N TYR A 11 3.32 20.51 -16.63
CA TYR A 11 3.88 19.72 -15.53
C TYR A 11 4.25 18.30 -16.00
N LYS A 12 5.55 17.96 -15.94
CA LYS A 12 6.03 16.59 -16.20
C LYS A 12 5.86 15.71 -14.95
N PRO A 13 5.06 14.63 -15.00
CA PRO A 13 4.87 13.76 -13.84
C PRO A 13 6.17 13.06 -13.41
N LYS A 14 6.51 13.12 -12.12
CA LYS A 14 7.68 12.40 -11.58
C LYS A 14 7.37 10.91 -11.40
N LYS A 15 8.20 10.05 -12.00
CA LYS A 15 8.11 8.59 -11.86
C LYS A 15 8.78 8.14 -10.54
N PRO A 16 8.33 7.02 -9.94
CA PRO A 16 9.03 6.41 -8.81
C PRO A 16 10.46 6.01 -9.18
N ILE A 17 11.41 6.20 -8.26
CA ILE A 17 12.79 5.72 -8.39
C ILE A 17 12.77 4.20 -8.23
N GLU A 18 13.49 3.47 -9.09
CA GLU A 18 13.52 2.01 -9.01
C GLU A 18 14.44 1.52 -7.88
N VAL A 19 14.01 0.44 -7.22
CA VAL A 19 14.74 -0.20 -6.12
C VAL A 19 15.28 -1.54 -6.58
N LYS A 20 16.57 -1.79 -6.36
CA LYS A 20 17.17 -3.12 -6.48
C LYS A 20 16.94 -3.90 -5.18
N GLY A 21 16.43 -5.13 -5.29
CA GLY A 21 16.25 -6.04 -4.14
C GLY A 21 15.10 -5.70 -3.18
N GLY A 22 14.21 -4.77 -3.52
CA GLY A 22 13.06 -4.49 -2.66
C GLY A 22 12.03 -5.62 -2.63
N ILE A 23 11.24 -5.65 -1.56
CA ILE A 23 10.22 -6.65 -1.28
C ILE A 23 9.11 -6.57 -2.33
N LYS A 24 8.87 -7.68 -3.03
CA LYS A 24 7.90 -7.78 -4.12
C LYS A 24 6.67 -8.59 -3.74
N ALA A 25 5.52 -8.14 -4.22
CA ALA A 25 4.32 -8.97 -4.24
C ALA A 25 4.57 -10.23 -5.09
N LYS A 26 4.05 -11.37 -4.63
CA LYS A 26 4.13 -12.63 -5.38
C LYS A 26 3.36 -12.58 -6.71
N SER A 27 2.26 -11.83 -6.77
CA SER A 27 1.45 -11.68 -7.98
C SER A 27 2.06 -10.67 -8.96
N LYS A 28 2.33 -11.10 -10.20
CA LYS A 28 2.85 -10.22 -11.26
C LYS A 28 1.74 -9.47 -12.02
N ARG A 29 0.56 -10.09 -12.16
CA ARG A 29 -0.62 -9.55 -12.88
C ARG A 29 -1.91 -10.13 -12.29
N GLY A 30 -3.05 -9.57 -12.67
CA GLY A 30 -4.37 -10.06 -12.25
C GLY A 30 -4.65 -9.85 -10.77
N GLY A 31 -5.34 -10.81 -10.13
CA GLY A 31 -5.66 -10.77 -8.70
C GLY A 31 -4.41 -10.62 -7.83
N PHE A 32 -4.50 -9.80 -6.78
CA PHE A 32 -3.34 -9.49 -5.94
C PHE A 32 -2.99 -10.63 -4.97
N ALA A 33 -4.02 -11.34 -4.49
CA ALA A 33 -3.96 -12.40 -3.49
C ALA A 33 -4.44 -13.75 -4.05
N GLN A 34 -3.82 -14.84 -3.57
CA GLN A 34 -4.16 -16.20 -4.00
C GLN A 34 -4.93 -16.99 -2.94
N SER A 35 -4.57 -16.87 -1.66
CA SER A 35 -5.30 -17.54 -0.57
C SER A 35 -6.66 -16.89 -0.34
N TRP A 36 -7.62 -17.69 0.16
CA TRP A 36 -8.95 -17.21 0.53
C TRP A 36 -8.89 -16.02 1.50
N TRP A 37 -8.10 -16.13 2.57
CA TRP A 37 -7.98 -15.07 3.57
C TRP A 37 -7.39 -13.78 2.97
N ALA A 38 -6.37 -13.90 2.11
CA ALA A 38 -5.71 -12.73 1.54
C ALA A 38 -6.62 -12.03 0.53
N LYS A 39 -7.46 -12.78 -0.19
CA LYS A 39 -8.51 -12.21 -1.04
C LYS A 39 -9.53 -11.43 -0.19
N ARG A 40 -10.06 -12.03 0.89
CA ARG A 40 -10.99 -11.34 1.81
C ARG A 40 -10.37 -10.06 2.37
N TRP A 41 -9.12 -10.11 2.82
CA TRP A 41 -8.38 -8.93 3.29
C TRP A 41 -8.30 -7.83 2.23
N ILE A 42 -7.91 -8.17 0.99
CA ILE A 42 -7.82 -7.19 -0.09
C ILE A 42 -9.20 -6.61 -0.44
N THR A 43 -10.26 -7.43 -0.46
CA THR A 43 -11.62 -6.97 -0.70
C THR A 43 -12.08 -5.98 0.36
N THR A 44 -11.78 -6.21 1.64
CA THR A 44 -12.05 -5.25 2.71
C THR A 44 -11.29 -3.93 2.51
N LEU A 45 -10.02 -3.98 2.07
CA LEU A 45 -9.29 -2.75 1.75
C LEU A 45 -9.87 -2.01 0.54
N GLU A 46 -10.39 -2.73 -0.44
CA GLU A 46 -11.05 -2.17 -1.62
C GLU A 46 -12.41 -1.55 -1.29
N SER A 47 -13.12 -2.03 -0.26
CA SER A 47 -14.43 -1.49 0.13
C SER A 47 -14.36 -0.11 0.78
N PHE A 48 -13.19 0.34 1.23
CA PHE A 48 -13.02 1.67 1.85
C PHE A 48 -12.92 2.83 0.85
N ASP A 49 -13.16 2.59 -0.45
CA ASP A 49 -13.06 3.57 -1.54
C ASP A 49 -11.78 4.44 -1.50
N ILE A 50 -10.64 3.79 -1.22
CA ILE A 50 -9.32 4.44 -1.13
C ILE A 50 -8.82 4.93 -2.51
N GLY A 51 -9.62 4.71 -3.57
CA GLY A 51 -9.42 5.20 -4.91
C GLY A 51 -8.04 4.87 -5.51
N ALA A 52 -7.47 5.83 -6.24
CA ALA A 52 -6.21 5.66 -6.96
C ALA A 52 -5.01 5.31 -6.06
N ARG A 53 -5.10 5.55 -4.75
CA ARG A 53 -4.02 5.27 -3.80
C ARG A 53 -3.80 3.78 -3.62
N LEU A 54 -4.86 2.98 -3.53
CA LEU A 54 -4.75 1.53 -3.42
C LEU A 54 -4.15 0.91 -4.70
N THR A 55 -4.60 1.38 -5.86
CA THR A 55 -4.05 0.95 -7.16
C THR A 55 -2.56 1.26 -7.27
N ARG A 56 -2.13 2.47 -6.86
CA ARG A 56 -0.71 2.84 -6.83
C ARG A 56 0.08 1.98 -5.84
N GLY A 57 -0.47 1.70 -4.66
CA GLY A 57 0.13 0.80 -3.67
C GLY A 57 0.37 -0.60 -4.23
N LYS A 58 -0.62 -1.19 -4.91
CA LYS A 58 -0.47 -2.48 -5.60
C LYS A 58 0.64 -2.43 -6.66
N SER A 59 0.71 -1.36 -7.45
CA SER A 59 1.78 -1.16 -8.44
C SER A 59 3.17 -1.13 -7.79
N TYR A 60 3.30 -0.40 -6.68
CA TYR A 60 4.54 -0.28 -5.92
C TYR A 60 4.98 -1.64 -5.34
N ALA A 61 4.05 -2.37 -4.74
CA ALA A 61 4.32 -3.70 -4.21
C ALA A 61 4.78 -4.67 -5.32
N ARG A 62 4.16 -4.64 -6.52
CA ARG A 62 4.59 -5.46 -7.66
C ARG A 62 5.97 -5.09 -8.19
N LYS A 63 6.27 -3.79 -8.22
CA LYS A 63 7.56 -3.27 -8.69
C LYS A 63 8.71 -3.47 -7.70
N GLY A 64 8.42 -3.88 -6.46
CA GLY A 64 9.44 -4.06 -5.42
C GLY A 64 9.87 -2.76 -4.78
N GLN A 65 8.96 -1.80 -4.66
CA GLN A 65 9.25 -0.47 -4.12
C GLN A 65 9.26 -0.44 -2.59
N VAL A 66 8.92 -1.54 -1.91
CA VAL A 66 9.01 -1.65 -0.46
C VAL A 66 10.44 -2.05 -0.11
N THR A 67 11.22 -1.13 0.46
CA THR A 67 12.65 -1.38 0.77
C THR A 67 12.83 -2.08 2.11
N SER A 68 11.90 -1.90 3.05
CA SER A 68 11.86 -2.66 4.30
C SER A 68 10.45 -2.72 4.86
N ILE A 69 10.17 -3.79 5.61
CA ILE A 69 8.94 -3.95 6.40
C ILE A 69 9.31 -4.56 7.76
N LYS A 70 8.71 -4.03 8.83
CA LYS A 70 8.78 -4.57 10.17
C LYS A 70 7.35 -4.74 10.67
N ILE A 71 7.01 -5.95 11.08
CA ILE A 71 5.70 -6.31 11.60
C ILE A 71 5.88 -6.63 13.08
N GLU A 72 5.15 -5.89 13.91
CA GLU A 72 5.07 -6.02 15.35
C GLU A 72 3.59 -6.11 15.75
N THR A 73 3.29 -6.56 16.96
CA THR A 73 1.91 -6.65 17.46
C THR A 73 1.26 -5.25 17.44
N GLY A 74 0.19 -5.09 16.67
CA GLY A 74 -0.52 -3.81 16.51
C GLY A 74 0.23 -2.73 15.71
N LEU A 75 1.39 -3.04 15.11
CA LEU A 75 2.23 -2.04 14.46
C LEU A 75 2.97 -2.60 13.24
N VAL A 76 2.74 -1.99 12.08
CA VAL A 76 3.52 -2.25 10.87
C VAL A 76 4.25 -0.99 10.47
N LYS A 77 5.58 -1.08 10.34
CA LYS A 77 6.43 -0.01 9.80
C LYS A 77 7.02 -0.45 8.48
N ALA A 78 7.06 0.44 7.50
CA ALA A 78 7.68 0.16 6.21
C ALA A 78 8.40 1.38 5.65
N LYS A 79 9.36 1.11 4.77
CA LYS A 79 9.97 2.12 3.90
C LYS A 79 9.55 1.83 2.47
N VAL A 80 9.02 2.85 1.80
CA VAL A 80 8.49 2.73 0.44
C VAL A 80 9.13 3.79 -0.44
N GLN A 81 9.87 3.34 -1.44
CA GLN A 81 10.49 4.22 -2.42
C GLN A 81 9.43 4.74 -3.39
N GLY A 82 9.37 6.06 -3.52
CA GLY A 82 8.54 6.72 -4.52
C GLY A 82 9.40 7.60 -5.42
N SER A 83 8.88 8.73 -5.85
CA SER A 83 9.61 9.66 -6.72
C SER A 83 10.59 10.58 -5.99
N ASN A 84 10.57 10.59 -4.65
CA ASN A 84 11.47 11.39 -3.83
C ASN A 84 12.73 10.58 -3.49
N PRO A 85 13.96 11.15 -3.59
CA PRO A 85 15.18 10.48 -3.16
C PRO A 85 15.11 9.86 -1.75
N LYS A 86 14.41 10.51 -0.81
CA LYS A 86 14.16 9.93 0.52
C LYS A 86 12.92 9.03 0.47
N PRO A 87 13.02 7.73 0.81
CA PRO A 87 11.86 6.84 0.88
C PRO A 87 10.82 7.33 1.89
N TYR A 88 9.54 7.10 1.59
CA TYR A 88 8.45 7.37 2.51
C TYR A 88 8.51 6.44 3.72
N SER A 89 8.29 6.99 4.92
CA SER A 89 8.02 6.20 6.12
C SER A 89 6.52 5.92 6.18
N VAL A 90 6.14 4.65 6.17
CA VAL A 90 4.75 4.22 6.31
C VAL A 90 4.60 3.54 7.66
N THR A 91 3.57 3.93 8.40
CA THR A 91 3.22 3.35 9.70
C THR A 91 1.73 3.03 9.69
N ILE A 92 1.40 1.78 9.96
CA ILE A 92 0.03 1.33 10.23
C ILE A 92 0.00 0.92 11.70
N LYS A 93 -0.92 1.52 12.45
CA LYS A 93 -1.20 1.18 13.84
C LYS A 93 -2.59 0.57 13.89
N ASP A 94 -2.73 -0.47 14.67
CA ASP A 94 -4.03 -1.07 14.96
C ASP A 94 -4.13 -1.37 16.45
N ARG A 95 -5.36 -1.44 16.95
CA ARG A 95 -5.62 -1.82 18.33
C ARG A 95 -5.34 -3.31 18.49
N THR A 96 -4.57 -3.66 19.51
CA THR A 96 -4.36 -5.06 19.88
C THR A 96 -5.57 -5.57 20.64
N LEU A 97 -6.13 -6.69 20.21
CA LEU A 97 -7.20 -7.37 20.94
C LEU A 97 -6.63 -8.03 22.22
N THR A 98 -7.37 -7.96 23.32
CA THR A 98 -7.09 -8.73 24.54
C THR A 98 -7.38 -10.22 24.30
N GLY A 99 -6.95 -11.09 25.23
CA GLY A 99 -7.28 -12.52 25.16
C GLY A 99 -8.78 -12.77 25.06
N SER A 100 -9.58 -12.12 25.92
CA SER A 100 -11.04 -12.25 25.89
C SER A 100 -11.69 -11.74 24.60
N GLU A 101 -11.12 -10.70 23.97
CA GLU A 101 -11.60 -10.21 22.67
C GLU A 101 -11.25 -11.15 21.53
N TRP A 102 -10.09 -11.84 21.61
CA TRP A 102 -9.75 -12.91 20.68
C TRP A 102 -10.70 -14.09 20.81
N ASP A 103 -11.03 -14.49 22.04
CA ASP A 103 -11.99 -15.57 22.30
C ASP A 103 -13.37 -15.23 21.72
N LEU A 104 -13.86 -14.03 21.98
CA LEU A 104 -15.12 -13.54 21.43
C LEU A 104 -15.09 -13.49 19.89
N LEU A 105 -13.99 -13.04 19.29
CA LEU A 105 -13.84 -13.02 17.84
C LEU A 105 -13.87 -14.44 17.24
N ALA A 106 -13.18 -15.39 17.87
CA ALA A 106 -13.17 -16.78 17.43
C ALA A 106 -14.58 -17.40 17.50
N GLU A 107 -15.33 -17.12 18.56
CA GLU A 107 -16.73 -17.54 18.71
C GLU A 107 -17.63 -16.94 17.61
N LYS A 108 -17.48 -15.65 17.29
CA LYS A 108 -18.29 -15.00 16.25
C LYS A 108 -17.97 -15.46 14.83
N LEU A 109 -16.76 -15.96 14.59
CA LEU A 109 -16.31 -16.42 13.27
C LEU A 109 -16.49 -17.93 13.05
N SER A 110 -16.85 -18.69 14.09
CA SER A 110 -17.11 -20.14 14.00
C SER A 110 -18.57 -20.49 13.69
N LEU A 111 -19.47 -19.49 13.68
CA LEU A 111 -20.87 -19.57 13.26
C LEU A 111 -21.04 -19.29 11.76
#